data_AF-A0A9E3IL80-F1
#
_entry.id   AF-A0A9E3IL80-F1
#
_cell.length_a   1.000
_cell.length_b   1.000
_cell.length_c   1.000
_cell.angle_alpha   90.00
_cell.angle_beta   90.00
_cell.angle_gamma   90.00
#
_symmetry.space_group_name_H-M   'P 1'
#
loop_
_entity.id
_entity.type
_entity.pdbx_description
1 polymer ?
#
loop_
_entity_poly.entity_id
_entity_poly.type
_entity_poly.pdbx_seq_one_letter_code
_entity_poly.pdbx_strand_id
1 'polypeptide(L)'
;MLRRLLQFIVVSAVAFAPSLRAAAFSDTRSVEAALVVAVQATRVADLVLLGAGFEAGLRQGMVCRISRGAAEIAEVVLVDLRPRAGAALILQLAPGQSIRPGDVATVKTLKA
;
A
#
# COMPACT_ATOMS: atom_id res chain seq x y z
N MET A 1 -61.24 -0.28 -33.81
CA MET A 1 -59.78 -0.06 -33.68
C MET A 1 -59.44 0.57 -32.33
N LEU A 2 -59.57 -0.14 -31.19
CA LEU A 2 -59.08 0.38 -29.89
C LEU A 2 -59.07 -0.69 -28.77
N ARG A 3 -58.44 -1.86 -28.95
CA ARG A 3 -58.41 -2.85 -27.84
C ARG A 3 -57.30 -3.92 -27.89
N ARG A 4 -56.16 -3.60 -28.52
CA ARG A 4 -55.03 -4.54 -28.67
C ARG A 4 -53.70 -3.86 -28.36
N LEU A 5 -53.62 -3.16 -27.22
CA LEU A 5 -52.39 -2.48 -26.83
C LEU A 5 -52.08 -2.58 -25.34
N LEU A 6 -52.18 -3.78 -24.78
CA LEU A 6 -51.72 -4.07 -23.43
C LEU A 6 -51.50 -5.56 -23.34
N GLN A 7 -50.26 -5.96 -23.04
CA GLN A 7 -49.73 -7.33 -22.77
C GLN A 7 -48.62 -7.69 -23.77
N PHE A 8 -47.35 -7.94 -23.42
CA PHE A 8 -46.65 -8.12 -22.16
C PHE A 8 -45.17 -7.77 -22.43
N ILE A 9 -44.57 -6.83 -21.70
CA ILE A 9 -43.11 -6.73 -21.62
C ILE A 9 -42.74 -7.18 -20.21
N VAL A 10 -42.27 -8.43 -20.10
CA VAL A 10 -41.66 -8.94 -18.87
C VAL A 10 -40.19 -8.52 -18.91
N VAL A 11 -39.83 -7.49 -18.14
CA VAL A 11 -38.43 -7.14 -17.89
C VAL A 11 -37.96 -7.94 -16.69
N SER A 12 -37.10 -8.93 -16.94
CA SER A 12 -36.44 -9.71 -15.90
C SER A 12 -35.37 -8.86 -15.22
N ALA A 13 -35.63 -8.39 -14.01
CA ALA A 13 -34.62 -7.73 -13.18
C ALA A 13 -33.71 -8.78 -12.54
N VAL A 14 -32.53 -9.00 -13.13
CA VAL A 14 -31.46 -9.79 -12.49
C VAL A 14 -30.72 -8.87 -11.53
N ALA A 15 -31.01 -8.99 -10.23
CA ALA A 15 -30.29 -8.30 -9.18
C ALA A 15 -28.88 -8.88 -9.06
N PHE A 16 -27.89 -8.19 -9.66
CA PHE A 16 -26.49 -8.48 -9.46
C PHE A 16 -26.05 -7.87 -8.13
N ALA A 17 -26.08 -8.65 -7.05
CA ALA A 17 -25.53 -8.24 -5.78
C ALA A 17 -24.00 -8.47 -5.81
N PRO A 18 -23.14 -7.45 -5.79
CA PRO A 18 -21.73 -7.67 -5.53
C PRO A 18 -21.59 -8.08 -4.07
N SER A 19 -21.19 -9.34 -3.85
CA SER A 19 -20.73 -9.82 -2.57
C SER A 19 -19.41 -9.13 -2.23
N LEU A 20 -19.48 -7.92 -1.67
CA LEU A 20 -18.35 -7.34 -0.95
C LEU A 20 -18.06 -8.26 0.24
N ARG A 21 -17.09 -9.16 0.07
CA ARG A 21 -16.38 -9.76 1.19
C ARG A 21 -15.73 -8.61 1.94
N ALA A 22 -16.31 -8.23 3.07
CA ALA A 22 -15.61 -7.46 4.08
C ALA A 22 -14.36 -8.26 4.44
N ALA A 23 -13.18 -7.75 4.08
CA ALA A 23 -11.93 -8.29 4.57
C ALA A 23 -11.98 -8.18 6.10
N ALA A 24 -11.98 -9.33 6.77
CA ALA A 24 -11.93 -9.39 8.21
C ALA A 24 -10.65 -8.68 8.67
N PHE A 25 -10.79 -7.65 9.48
CA PHE A 25 -9.67 -6.99 10.14
C PHE A 25 -9.10 -7.98 11.15
N SER A 26 -8.00 -8.63 10.82
CA SER A 26 -7.31 -9.50 11.76
C SER A 26 -6.52 -8.63 12.72
N ASP A 27 -6.87 -8.71 14.00
CA ASP A 27 -6.24 -7.97 15.10
C ASP A 27 -4.88 -8.58 15.48
N THR A 28 -3.99 -8.66 14.50
CA THR A 28 -2.56 -8.87 14.70
C THR A 28 -1.86 -7.68 14.08
N ARG A 29 -1.69 -6.60 14.86
CA ARG A 29 -0.88 -5.43 14.47
C ARG A 29 0.62 -5.80 14.42
N SER A 30 0.96 -6.74 13.54
CA SER A 30 2.25 -6.72 12.87
C SER A 30 2.29 -5.41 12.07
N VAL A 31 3.38 -4.65 12.18
CA VAL A 31 3.51 -3.41 11.42
C VAL A 31 3.49 -3.78 9.94
N GLU A 32 2.34 -3.50 9.33
CA GLU A 32 1.94 -4.06 8.05
C GLU A 32 2.86 -3.50 6.96
N ALA A 33 3.42 -4.39 6.16
CA ALA A 33 4.36 -4.04 5.11
C ALA A 33 3.78 -2.95 4.20
N ALA A 34 4.57 -1.92 3.90
CA ALA A 34 4.15 -0.79 3.07
C ALA A 34 4.79 -0.88 1.68
N LEU A 35 4.01 -0.65 0.62
CA LEU A 35 4.57 -0.57 -0.72
C LEU A 35 5.28 0.76 -0.94
N VAL A 36 6.43 0.72 -1.60
CA VAL A 36 7.02 1.90 -2.22
C VAL A 36 6.14 2.30 -3.40
N VAL A 37 5.60 3.51 -3.36
CA VAL A 37 4.74 4.06 -4.44
C VAL A 37 5.54 4.92 -5.41
N ALA A 38 6.59 5.57 -4.94
CA ALA A 38 7.47 6.39 -5.78
C ALA A 38 8.82 6.62 -5.10
N VAL A 39 9.82 6.98 -5.92
CA VAL A 39 11.09 7.53 -5.46
C VAL A 39 11.26 8.88 -6.14
N GLN A 40 11.34 9.93 -5.34
CA GLN A 40 11.52 11.30 -5.81
C GLN A 40 13.00 11.67 -5.69
N ALA A 41 13.65 11.85 -6.84
CA ALA A 41 15.02 12.33 -6.87
C ALA A 41 15.10 13.75 -6.28
N THR A 42 16.08 13.99 -5.40
CA THR A 42 16.36 15.33 -4.89
C THR A 42 17.84 15.67 -4.97
N ARG A 43 18.23 16.88 -4.57
CA ARG A 43 19.63 17.33 -4.65
C ARG A 43 20.56 16.56 -3.70
N VAL A 44 20.10 16.24 -2.49
CA VAL A 44 20.96 15.75 -1.39
C VAL A 44 20.66 14.30 -1.02
N ALA A 45 19.39 13.92 -0.98
CA ALA A 45 18.97 12.56 -0.70
C ALA A 45 17.62 12.28 -1.37
N ASP A 46 17.49 11.14 -2.04
CA ASP A 46 16.23 10.77 -2.66
C ASP A 46 15.17 10.46 -1.60
N LEU A 47 13.94 10.88 -1.86
CA LEU A 47 12.79 10.63 -1.00
C LEU A 47 12.06 9.40 -1.49
N VAL A 48 11.87 8.43 -0.60
CA VAL A 48 11.08 7.24 -0.85
C VAL A 48 9.67 7.48 -0.32
N LEU A 49 8.67 7.37 -1.18
CA LEU A 49 7.27 7.50 -0.80
C LEU A 49 6.66 6.12 -0.56
N LEU A 50 5.97 5.97 0.56
CA LEU A 50 5.30 4.75 0.97
C LEU A 50 3.78 4.91 0.92
N GLY A 51 3.10 3.88 0.44
CA GLY A 51 1.63 3.80 0.36
C GLY A 51 0.93 3.46 1.68
N ALA A 52 1.61 3.67 2.81
CA ALA A 52 1.06 3.47 4.15
C ALA A 52 1.57 4.58 5.08
N GLY A 53 0.79 4.87 6.13
CA GLY A 53 1.06 5.96 7.05
C GLY A 53 0.84 5.57 8.51
N PHE A 54 0.55 6.54 9.38
CA PHE A 54 0.42 6.26 10.81
C PHE A 54 -0.79 5.40 11.18
N GLU A 55 -1.81 5.30 10.31
CA GLU A 55 -2.95 4.36 10.48
C GLU A 55 -2.48 2.90 10.40
N ALA A 56 -1.44 2.63 9.60
CA ALA A 56 -0.80 1.31 9.50
C ALA A 56 0.23 1.05 10.62
N GLY A 57 0.28 1.92 11.64
CA GLY A 57 1.21 1.77 12.77
C GLY A 57 2.60 2.34 12.53
N LEU A 58 2.90 2.92 11.36
CA LEU A 58 4.18 3.57 11.09
C LEU A 58 4.39 4.80 11.98
N ARG A 59 5.61 5.04 12.43
CA ARG A 59 6.00 6.24 13.20
C ARG A 59 7.30 6.82 12.65
N GLN A 60 7.43 8.14 12.73
CA GLN A 60 8.64 8.84 12.33
C GLN A 60 9.84 8.31 13.13
N GLY A 61 10.99 8.17 12.47
CA GLY A 61 12.20 7.59 13.03
C GLY A 61 12.25 6.05 12.98
N MET A 62 11.16 5.36 12.67
CA MET A 62 11.22 3.91 12.40
C MET A 62 12.12 3.66 11.19
N VAL A 63 12.92 2.60 11.28
CA VAL A 63 13.73 2.10 10.17
C VAL A 63 12.96 0.97 9.48
N CYS A 64 12.91 1.02 8.16
CA CYS A 64 12.32 -0.04 7.33
C CYS A 64 13.40 -0.68 6.48
N ARG A 65 13.35 -2.02 6.37
CA ARG A 65 14.03 -2.75 5.32
C ARG A 65 13.18 -2.72 4.05
N ILE A 66 13.82 -2.42 2.92
CA ILE A 66 13.20 -2.51 1.60
C ILE A 66 13.60 -3.82 0.93
N SER A 67 12.62 -4.57 0.44
CA SER A 67 12.82 -5.85 -0.23
C SER A 67 12.10 -5.92 -1.58
N ARG A 68 12.69 -6.66 -2.51
CA ARG A 68 12.06 -7.05 -3.78
C ARG A 68 12.09 -8.57 -3.88
N GLY A 69 10.95 -9.21 -3.65
CA GLY A 69 10.91 -10.67 -3.47
C GLY A 69 11.76 -11.08 -2.27
N ALA A 70 12.70 -12.01 -2.47
CA ALA A 70 13.62 -12.44 -1.42
C ALA A 70 14.87 -11.55 -1.28
N ALA A 71 15.10 -10.61 -2.20
CA ALA A 71 16.27 -9.75 -2.18
C ALA A 71 16.08 -8.55 -1.26
N GLU A 72 17.07 -8.29 -0.42
CA GLU A 72 17.18 -7.05 0.34
C GLU A 72 17.79 -5.96 -0.54
N ILE A 73 17.10 -4.83 -0.65
CA ILE A 73 17.42 -3.74 -1.58
C ILE A 73 18.06 -2.57 -0.85
N ALA A 74 17.48 -2.16 0.28
CA ALA A 74 17.88 -0.96 1.00
C ALA A 74 17.40 -0.96 2.45
N GLU A 75 17.90 0.00 3.22
CA GLU A 75 17.29 0.44 4.48
C GLU A 75 16.90 1.92 4.35
N VAL A 76 15.75 2.28 4.91
CA VAL A 76 15.23 3.65 4.91
C VAL A 76 14.76 4.05 6.31
N VAL A 77 14.79 5.33 6.64
CA VAL A 77 14.23 5.90 7.87
C VAL A 77 13.01 6.75 7.54
N LEU A 78 11.91 6.56 8.27
CA LEU A 78 10.70 7.36 8.10
C LEU A 78 10.92 8.77 8.63
N VAL A 79 10.67 9.80 7.81
CA VAL A 79 10.92 11.21 8.15
C VAL A 79 9.67 12.08 8.20
N ASP A 80 8.60 11.69 7.50
CA ASP A 80 7.29 12.35 7.59
C ASP A 80 6.17 11.32 7.37
N LEU A 81 5.01 11.54 7.99
CA LEU A 81 3.86 10.66 7.92
C LEU A 81 2.55 11.44 7.80
N ARG A 82 1.65 10.88 7.00
CA ARG A 82 0.23 11.21 6.90
C ARG A 82 -0.58 9.98 7.32
N PRO A 83 -1.93 10.04 7.41
CA PRO A 83 -2.70 8.86 7.84
C PRO A 83 -2.40 7.62 6.99
N ARG A 84 -2.31 7.80 5.66
CA ARG A 84 -2.18 6.71 4.66
C ARG A 84 -0.99 6.85 3.73
N ALA A 85 -0.03 7.71 4.06
CA ALA A 85 1.18 7.88 3.27
C ALA A 85 2.37 8.19 4.19
N GLY A 86 3.56 7.82 3.75
CA GLY A 86 4.81 8.08 4.45
C GLY A 86 5.90 8.52 3.50
N ALA A 87 6.84 9.30 4.03
CA ALA A 87 8.06 9.66 3.33
C ALA A 87 9.26 9.16 4.15
N ALA A 88 10.27 8.66 3.45
CA ALA A 88 11.47 8.09 4.04
C ALA A 88 12.73 8.56 3.32
N LEU A 89 13.84 8.60 4.04
CA LEU A 89 15.18 8.82 3.50
C LEU A 89 15.96 7.52 3.47
N ILE A 90 16.81 7.36 2.45
CA ILE A 90 17.64 6.17 2.27
C ILE A 90 18.81 6.22 3.26
N LEU A 91 18.96 5.17 4.07
CA LEU A 91 20.09 4.99 4.98
C LEU A 91 21.20 4.16 4.32
N GLN A 92 20.82 3.09 3.63
CA GLN A 92 21.75 2.18 2.97
C GLN A 92 21.11 1.61 1.71
N LEU A 93 21.91 1.37 0.68
CA LEU A 93 21.50 0.72 -0.56
C LEU A 93 22.43 -0.46 -0.83
N ALA A 94 21.87 -1.62 -1.16
CA ALA A 94 22.67 -2.77 -1.55
C ALA A 94 23.45 -2.46 -2.86
N PRO A 95 24.67 -3.01 -3.04
CA PRO A 95 25.49 -2.71 -4.21
C PRO A 95 24.76 -2.97 -5.53
N GLY A 96 24.76 -1.99 -6.43
CA GLY A 96 24.14 -2.08 -7.76
C GLY A 96 22.61 -2.12 -7.76
N GLN A 97 21.95 -1.99 -6.60
CA GLN A 97 20.50 -1.96 -6.50
C GLN A 97 19.96 -0.53 -6.57
N SER A 98 18.64 -0.45 -6.77
CA SER A 98 17.85 0.79 -6.72
C SER A 98 16.48 0.47 -6.14
N ILE A 99 15.97 1.39 -5.33
CA ILE A 99 14.58 1.34 -4.83
C ILE A 99 13.65 1.71 -5.99
N ARG A 100 12.54 0.98 -6.14
CA ARG A 100 11.57 1.16 -7.23
C ARG A 100 10.14 1.06 -6.70
N PRO A 101 9.15 1.64 -7.41
CA PRO A 101 7.76 1.38 -7.13
C PRO A 101 7.47 -0.13 -7.11
N GLY A 102 6.69 -0.57 -6.12
CA GLY A 102 6.36 -1.98 -5.88
C GLY A 102 7.33 -2.73 -4.97
N ASP A 103 8.48 -2.16 -4.62
CA ASP A 103 9.31 -2.70 -3.53
C ASP A 103 8.55 -2.63 -2.19
N VAL A 104 8.85 -3.55 -1.29
CA VAL A 104 8.13 -3.71 -0.03
C VAL A 104 8.98 -3.20 1.12
N ALA A 105 8.45 -2.26 1.90
CA ALA A 105 9.04 -1.74 3.12
C ALA A 105 8.45 -2.46 4.34
N THR A 106 9.31 -3.07 5.15
CA THR A 106 8.93 -3.71 6.43
C THR A 106 9.70 -3.09 7.56
N VAL A 107 9.04 -2.69 8.66
CA VAL A 107 9.72 -2.13 9.82
C VAL A 107 10.74 -3.13 10.35
N LYS A 108 11.99 -2.66 10.47
CA LYS A 108 13.10 -3.42 11.03
C LYS A 108 12.92 -3.43 12.54
N THR A 109 12.43 -4.55 13.05
CA THR A 109 12.40 -4.82 14.48
C THR A 109 13.73 -5.40 14.91
N LEU A 110 14.25 -4.99 16.07
CA LEU A 110 15.30 -5.76 16.73
C LEU A 110 14.72 -7.14 17.04
N LYS A 111 15.43 -8.22 16.69
CA LYS A 111 15.07 -9.54 17.22
C LYS A 111 15.15 -9.45 18.75
N ALA A 112 14.05 -9.80 19.42
CA ALA A 112 14.09 -10.16 20.83
C ALA A 112 14.83 -11.48 21.01
#